data_AF-A0A961VLA5-F1
#
_entry.id   AF-A0A961VLA5-F1
#
_cell.length_a   1.000
_cell.length_b   1.000
_cell.length_c   1.000
_cell.angle_alpha   90.00
_cell.angle_beta   90.00
_cell.angle_gamma   90.00
#
_symmetry.space_group_name_H-M   'P 1'
#
loop_
_entity.id
_entity.type
_entity.pdbx_description
1 polymer ?
#
loop_
_entity_poly.entity_id
_entity_poly.type
_entity_poly.pdbx_seq_one_letter_code
_entity_poly.pdbx_strand_id
1 'polypeptide(L)' 'MPDTIRKDVRGMMKAIILGLAIAILGAPAAMAHGGGCRKNSPPGQCCHMDNSTGVVHCHY' A
#
# COMPACT_ATOMS: atom_id res chain seq x y z
N MET A 1 25.01 29.08 -24.80
CA MET A 1 24.71 28.47 -23.48
C MET A 1 25.43 27.14 -23.38
N PRO A 2 26.21 26.86 -22.31
CA PRO A 2 27.07 25.69 -22.24
C PRO A 2 26.25 24.39 -22.12
N ASP A 3 26.48 23.51 -23.07
CA ASP A 3 25.87 22.20 -23.31
C ASP A 3 26.06 21.19 -22.17
N THR A 4 26.98 21.45 -21.25
CA THR A 4 27.14 20.72 -19.98
C THR A 4 25.94 20.91 -19.05
N ILE A 5 25.44 22.14 -18.90
CA ILE A 5 24.25 22.46 -18.08
C ILE A 5 23.01 21.74 -18.63
N ARG A 6 22.87 21.66 -19.96
CA ARG A 6 21.74 20.97 -20.60
C ARG A 6 21.77 19.46 -20.39
N LYS A 7 22.96 18.85 -20.35
CA LYS A 7 23.13 17.41 -20.07
C LYS A 7 22.81 17.08 -18.61
N ASP A 8 23.22 17.95 -17.70
CA ASP A 8 22.95 17.84 -16.26
C ASP A 8 21.44 17.92 -15.95
N VAL A 9 20.76 18.97 -16.43
CA VAL A 9 19.30 19.13 -16.27
C VAL A 9 18.54 17.94 -16.84
N ARG A 10 18.98 17.38 -17.98
CA ARG A 10 18.38 16.18 -18.57
C ARG A 10 18.64 14.93 -17.75
N GLY A 11 19.81 14.79 -17.13
CA GLY A 11 20.12 13.70 -16.20
C GLY A 11 19.26 13.78 -14.94
N MET A 12 19.16 14.96 -14.34
CA MET A 12 18.33 15.23 -13.18
C MET A 12 16.84 14.97 -13.46
N MET A 13 16.32 15.44 -14.59
CA MET A 13 14.93 15.18 -15.00
C MET A 13 14.64 13.68 -15.14
N LYS A 14 15.56 12.91 -15.74
CA LYS A 14 15.42 11.45 -15.84
C LYS A 14 15.41 10.77 -14.47
N ALA A 15 16.28 11.21 -13.56
CA ALA A 15 16.32 10.68 -12.21
C ALA A 15 15.02 10.97 -11.44
N ILE A 16 14.47 12.18 -11.60
CA ILE A 16 13.17 12.57 -11.01
C ILE A 16 12.04 11.73 -11.57
N ILE A 17 11.93 11.60 -12.90
CA ILE A 17 10.87 10.80 -13.54
C ILE A 17 10.95 9.35 -13.09
N LEU A 18 12.15 8.75 -13.07
CA LEU A 18 12.34 7.38 -12.61
C LEU A 18 11.99 7.21 -11.14
N GLY A 19 12.42 8.14 -10.28
CA GLY A 19 12.08 8.13 -8.85
C GLY A 19 10.58 8.25 -8.60
N LEU A 20 9.89 9.15 -9.31
CA LEU A 20 8.43 9.30 -9.20
C LEU A 20 7.69 8.04 -9.67
N ALA A 21 8.12 7.44 -10.78
CA ALA A 21 7.51 6.21 -11.29
C ALA A 21 7.62 5.06 -10.28
N ILE A 22 8.80 4.90 -9.66
CA ILE A 22 9.01 3.88 -8.61
C ILE A 22 8.11 4.15 -7.40
N ALA A 23 7.93 5.40 -6.98
CA ALA A 23 7.07 5.74 -5.85
C ALA A 23 5.59 5.44 -6.12
N ILE A 24 5.10 5.69 -7.35
CA ILE A 24 3.70 5.47 -7.73
C ILE A 24 3.42 3.98 -7.95
N LEU A 25 4.31 3.26 -8.63
CA LEU A 25 4.10 1.87 -9.05
C LEU A 25 4.60 0.85 -8.01
N GLY A 26 5.52 1.25 -7.14
CA GLY A 26 6.16 0.38 -6.15
C GLY A 26 5.51 0.41 -4.77
N ALA A 27 4.48 1.22 -4.54
CA ALA A 27 3.74 1.19 -3.29
C ALA A 27 2.92 -0.11 -3.22
N PRO A 28 3.20 -1.01 -2.26
CA PRO A 28 2.35 -2.17 -2.08
C PRO A 28 0.95 -1.68 -1.68
N ALA A 29 -0.09 -2.18 -2.35
CA ALA A 29 -1.47 -1.98 -1.96
C ALA A 29 -1.73 -2.72 -0.64
N ALA A 30 -1.21 -2.20 0.48
CA ALA A 30 -1.48 -2.69 1.81
C ALA A 30 -2.88 -2.23 2.25
N MET A 31 -3.89 -2.64 1.51
CA MET A 31 -5.29 -2.58 1.90
C MET A 31 -5.73 -3.98 2.34
N ALA A 32 -5.16 -4.46 3.43
CA ALA A 32 -5.64 -5.66 4.10
C ALA A 32 -6.18 -5.26 5.48
N HIS A 33 -7.44 -4.80 5.51
CA HIS A 33 -8.21 -4.80 6.76
C HIS A 33 -8.61 -6.26 7.06
N GLY A 34 -7.75 -7.03 7.74
CA GLY A 34 -8.07 -8.44 7.94
C GLY A 34 -7.15 -9.16 8.92
N GLY A 35 -7.35 -8.92 10.21
CA GLY A 35 -6.72 -9.67 11.32
C GLY A 35 -7.15 -11.14 11.43
N GLY A 36 -7.55 -11.77 10.32
CA GLY A 36 -8.03 -13.15 10.26
C GLY A 36 -9.30 -13.41 11.08
N CYS A 37 -9.80 -14.64 10.99
CA CYS A 37 -10.88 -15.10 11.86
C CYS A 37 -10.35 -15.26 13.30
N ARG A 38 -11.18 -14.94 14.29
CA ARG A 38 -10.95 -15.29 15.69
C ARG A 38 -10.79 -16.81 15.81
N LYS A 39 -9.86 -17.25 16.65
CA LYS A 39 -9.60 -18.68 16.92
C LYS A 39 -10.83 -19.41 17.48
N ASN A 40 -11.71 -18.70 18.19
CA ASN A 40 -12.93 -19.22 18.79
C ASN A 40 -14.18 -18.99 17.92
N SER A 41 -14.01 -18.80 16.60
CA SER A 41 -15.17 -18.68 15.72
C SER A 41 -15.94 -20.02 15.69
N PRO A 42 -17.29 -20.00 15.67
CA PRO A 42 -18.10 -21.21 15.56
C PRO A 42 -17.78 -22.00 14.28
N PRO A 43 -18.04 -23.32 14.24
CA PRO A 43 -17.88 -24.11 13.03
C PRO A 43 -18.68 -23.50 11.87
N GLY A 44 -18.02 -23.28 10.72
CA GLY A 44 -18.66 -22.70 9.54
C GLY A 44 -18.93 -21.19 9.64
N GLN A 45 -18.31 -20.48 10.58
CA GLN A 45 -18.32 -19.02 10.62
C GLN A 45 -16.93 -18.45 10.86
N CYS A 46 -16.65 -17.29 10.27
CA CYS A 46 -15.47 -16.47 10.53
C CYS A 46 -15.90 -15.20 11.27
N CYS A 47 -15.62 -15.12 12.57
CA CYS A 47 -15.89 -13.93 13.38
C CYS A 47 -14.64 -13.08 13.51
N HIS A 48 -14.77 -11.76 13.36
CA HIS A 48 -13.66 -10.85 13.60
C HIS A 48 -14.08 -9.64 14.44
N MET A 49 -13.11 -9.02 15.12
CA MET A 49 -13.34 -7.81 15.88
C MET A 49 -13.08 -6.60 15.00
N ASP A 50 -14.11 -5.78 14.84
CA ASP A 50 -13.94 -4.45 14.31
C ASP A 50 -13.34 -3.56 15.41
N ASN A 51 -12.04 -3.28 15.32
CA ASN A 51 -11.35 -2.45 16.30
C ASN A 51 -11.80 -0.97 16.27
N SER A 52 -12.47 -0.53 15.20
CA SER A 52 -12.96 0.84 15.10
C SER A 52 -14.26 1.04 15.88
N THR A 53 -15.11 0.02 15.94
CA THR A 53 -16.39 0.06 16.66
C THR A 53 -16.39 -0.74 17.97
N GLY A 54 -15.41 -1.62 18.17
CA GLY A 54 -15.35 -2.56 19.29
C GLY A 54 -16.38 -3.69 19.20
N VAL A 55 -17.01 -3.87 18.03
CA VAL A 55 -18.06 -4.87 17.82
C VAL A 55 -17.51 -6.10 17.10
N VAL A 56 -17.92 -7.28 17.56
CA VAL A 56 -17.66 -8.53 16.84
C VAL A 56 -18.76 -8.74 15.82
N HIS A 57 -18.36 -9.01 14.58
CA HIS A 57 -19.30 -9.49 13.57
C HIS A 57 -18.77 -10.77 12.93
N CYS A 58 -19.70 -11.65 12.54
CA CYS A 58 -19.42 -12.97 11.99
C CYS A 58 -19.92 -13.05 10.55
N HIS A 59 -19.12 -13.71 9.73
CA HIS A 59 -19.44 -14.10 8.35
C HIS A 59 -19.60 -15.62 8.30
N TYR A 60 -20.47 -16.09 7.42
CA TYR A 60 -20.56 -17.52 7.09
C TYR A 60 -19.57 -17.86 5.98
#